data_AF-K1YNM2-F1
#
_entry.id   AF-K1YNM2-F1
#
_cell.length_a   1.000
_cell.length_b   1.000
_cell.length_c   1.000
_cell.angle_alpha   90.00
_cell.angle_beta   90.00
_cell.angle_gamma   90.00
#
_symmetry.space_group_name_H-M   'P 1'
#
loop_
_entity.id
_entity.type
_entity.pdbx_description
1 polymer ?
#
loop_
_entity_poly.entity_id
_entity_poly.type
_entity_poly.pdbx_seq_one_letter_code
_entity_poly.pdbx_strand_id
1 'polypeptide(L)' 'PEALQLGTKARRYQFEVEILVKARRRGIETREAPVRVIYQARGERVSHFRPWRDFLRNSVTFNRLIWARLFSLFRP' A
#
# COMPACT_ATOMS: atom_id res chain seq x y z
N PRO A 1 5.02 -3.68 -17.71
CA PRO A 1 5.47 -3.64 -16.30
C PRO A 1 4.55 -4.49 -15.38
N GLU A 2 5.16 -5.32 -14.56
CA GLU A 2 4.57 -6.26 -13.60
C GLU A 2 3.59 -5.56 -12.66
N ALA A 3 3.92 -4.35 -12.23
CA ALA A 3 3.07 -3.53 -11.36
C ALA A 3 1.70 -3.19 -11.99
N LEU A 4 1.64 -2.94 -13.30
CA LEU A 4 0.37 -2.66 -14.00
C LEU A 4 -0.54 -3.88 -14.02
N GLN A 5 0.04 -5.08 -14.08
CA GLN A 5 -0.73 -6.31 -14.12
C GLN A 5 -1.41 -6.58 -12.78
N LEU A 6 -0.86 -6.11 -11.66
CA LEU A 6 -1.41 -6.34 -10.31
C LEU A 6 -2.78 -5.67 -10.09
N GLY A 7 -3.14 -4.67 -10.89
CA GLY A 7 -4.48 -4.07 -10.85
C GLY A 7 -4.79 -3.38 -9.52
N THR A 8 -3.81 -2.70 -8.92
CA THR A 8 -3.98 -1.85 -7.73
C THR A 8 -5.01 -0.75 -7.96
N LYS A 9 -5.86 -0.50 -6.96
CA LYS A 9 -6.92 0.52 -7.04
C LYS A 9 -6.61 1.75 -6.20
N ALA A 10 -5.84 1.57 -5.12
CA ALA A 10 -5.41 2.61 -4.22
C ALA A 10 -4.45 3.59 -4.91
N ARG A 11 -4.38 4.79 -4.36
CA ARG A 11 -3.51 5.89 -4.81
C ARG A 11 -2.76 6.43 -3.59
N ARG A 12 -1.71 7.23 -3.81
CA ARG A 12 -0.89 7.83 -2.72
C ARG A 12 -0.32 6.75 -1.79
N TYR A 13 -0.15 7.04 -0.50
CA TYR A 13 0.41 6.11 0.48
C TYR A 13 -0.31 4.75 0.54
N GLN A 14 -1.61 4.69 0.24
CA GLN A 14 -2.34 3.42 0.23
C GLN A 14 -1.92 2.48 -0.91
N PHE A 15 -1.41 3.04 -2.02
CA PHE A 15 -0.89 2.26 -3.14
C PHE A 15 0.33 1.43 -2.73
N GLU A 16 1.26 2.02 -1.96
CA GLU A 16 2.50 1.38 -1.52
C GLU A 16 2.24 0.09 -0.74
N VAL A 17 1.17 0.06 0.05
CA VAL A 17 0.75 -1.14 0.78
C VAL A 17 0.00 -2.12 -0.13
N GLU A 18 -0.97 -1.64 -0.92
CA GLU A 18 -1.79 -2.52 -1.75
C GLU A 18 -0.97 -3.28 -2.80
N ILE A 19 0.00 -2.62 -3.44
CA ILE A 19 0.83 -3.23 -4.49
C ILE A 19 1.61 -4.43 -3.95
N LEU A 20 2.19 -4.31 -2.74
CA LEU A 20 2.96 -5.38 -2.10
C LEU A 20 2.06 -6.56 -1.70
N VAL A 21 0.90 -6.27 -1.11
CA VAL A 21 -0.08 -7.32 -0.75
C VAL A 21 -0.52 -8.09 -1.99
N LYS A 22 -0.79 -7.40 -3.11
CA LYS A 22 -1.18 -8.03 -4.36
C LYS A 22 -0.05 -8.81 -5.02
N ALA A 23 1.17 -8.28 -5.01
CA ALA A 23 2.36 -8.97 -5.51
C ALA A 23 2.52 -10.31 -4.78
N ARG A 24 2.49 -10.30 -3.44
CA ARG A 24 2.63 -11.50 -2.62
C ARG A 24 1.54 -12.53 -2.88
N ARG A 25 0.29 -12.10 -3.05
CA ARG A 25 -0.85 -12.97 -3.39
C ARG A 25 -0.75 -13.59 -4.78
N ARG A 26 0.02 -13.00 -5.70
CA ARG A 26 0.33 -13.58 -7.01
C ARG A 26 1.63 -14.38 -7.05
N GLY A 27 2.21 -14.66 -5.89
CA GLY A 27 3.46 -15.42 -5.81
C GLY A 27 4.70 -14.64 -6.25
N ILE A 28 4.60 -13.31 -6.41
CA ILE A 28 5.77 -12.47 -6.71
C ILE A 28 6.57 -12.32 -5.41
N GLU A 29 7.86 -12.65 -5.47
CA GLU A 29 8.79 -12.51 -4.37
C GLU A 29 9.08 -11.01 -4.12
N THR A 30 8.92 -10.58 -2.87
CA THR A 30 9.30 -9.24 -2.43
C THR A 30 10.65 -9.30 -1.73
N ARG A 31 11.63 -8.55 -2.23
CA ARG A 31 12.98 -8.45 -1.66
C ARG A 31 13.20 -7.05 -1.10
N GLU A 32 13.89 -6.98 0.02
CA GLU A 32 14.33 -5.72 0.59
C GLU A 32 15.63 -5.28 -0.08
N ALA A 33 15.74 -4.00 -0.41
CA ALA A 33 16.94 -3.41 -0.97
C ALA A 33 17.32 -2.18 -0.16
N PRO A 34 18.61 -1.97 0.17
CA PRO A 34 19.03 -0.78 0.88
C PRO A 34 18.82 0.45 0.00
N VAL A 35 18.02 1.41 0.49
CA VAL A 35 17.77 2.68 -0.18
C VAL A 35 18.22 3.82 0.72
N ARG A 36 19.05 4.73 0.19
CA ARG A 36 19.47 5.94 0.91
C ARG A 36 18.31 6.93 0.93
N VAL A 37 17.90 7.35 2.13
CA VAL A 37 16.86 8.37 2.32
C VAL A 37 17.51 9.71 2.64
N ILE A 38 17.15 10.76 1.90
CA ILE A 38 17.56 12.13 2.19
C ILE A 38 16.43 12.81 2.96
N TYR A 39 16.65 13.07 4.24
CA TYR A 39 15.71 13.83 5.07
C TYR A 39 16.03 15.32 4.99
N GLN A 40 15.08 16.12 4.51
CA GLN A 40 15.20 17.57 4.51
C GLN A 40 15.25 18.15 5.94
N ALA A 41 15.85 19.32 6.08
CA ALA A 41 16.00 20.03 7.34
C ALA A 41 14.64 20.33 8.01
N ARG A 42 14.63 20.49 9.33
CA ARG A 42 13.44 20.74 10.14
C ARG A 42 12.94 22.17 9.89
N GLY A 43 12.09 22.34 8.88
CA GLY A 43 11.53 23.63 8.47
C GLY A 43 11.04 23.64 7.02
N GLU A 44 11.68 22.82 6.18
CA GLU A 44 11.33 22.65 4.75
C GLU A 44 10.37 21.46 4.52
N ARG A 45 10.01 20.76 5.59
CA ARG A 45 9.18 19.54 5.52
C ARG A 45 7.71 19.91 5.29
N VAL A 46 7.26 19.80 4.04
CA VAL A 46 5.83 19.89 3.70
C VAL A 46 5.15 18.55 3.94
N SER A 47 4.27 18.50 4.93
CA SER A 47 3.42 17.32 5.14
C SER A 47 2.27 17.32 4.13
N HIS A 48 2.23 16.30 3.29
CA HIS A 48 1.11 16.06 2.37
C HIS A 48 -0.07 15.34 3.04
N PHE A 49 0.05 15.03 4.34
CA PHE A 49 -0.91 14.27 5.11
C PHE A 49 -2.10 15.13 5.53
N ARG A 50 -3.31 14.66 5.22
CA ARG A 50 -4.57 15.27 5.62
C ARG A 50 -5.25 14.36 6.65
N PRO A 51 -5.18 14.69 7.97
CA PRO A 51 -5.46 13.76 9.05
C PRO A 51 -6.71 12.90 8.88
N TRP A 52 -7.88 13.53 8.80
CA TRP A 52 -9.15 12.81 8.70
C TRP A 52 -9.35 12.06 7.38
N ARG A 53 -8.99 12.71 6.27
CA ARG A 53 -9.22 12.14 4.93
C ARG A 53 -8.30 10.96 4.67
N ASP A 54 -7.02 11.08 5.01
CA ASP A 54 -6.06 10.02 4.78
C ASP A 54 -6.25 8.89 5.80
N PHE A 55 -6.71 9.19 7.03
CA PHE A 55 -7.18 8.17 7.97
C PHE A 55 -8.32 7.33 7.38
N LEU A 56 -9.39 7.96 6.89
CA LEU A 56 -10.53 7.24 6.29
C LEU A 56 -10.10 6.41 5.07
N ARG A 57 -9.24 6.96 4.20
CA ARG A 57 -8.69 6.24 3.04
C ARG A 57 -7.89 5.01 3.45
N ASN A 58 -7.07 5.12 4.51
CA ASN A 58 -6.37 3.99 5.10
C ASN A 58 -7.36 2.94 5.60
N SER A 59 -8.33 3.34 6.43
CA SER A 59 -9.31 2.44 7.01
C SER A 59 -10.08 1.66 5.94
N VAL A 60 -10.52 2.31 4.87
CA VAL A 60 -11.21 1.64 3.74
C VAL A 60 -10.27 0.66 3.01
N THR A 61 -9.01 1.05 2.77
CA THR A 61 -8.05 0.19 2.06
C THR A 61 -7.73 -1.05 2.87
N PHE A 62 -7.43 -0.89 4.17
CA PHE A 62 -7.14 -2.02 5.05
C PHE A 62 -8.34 -2.95 5.20
N ASN A 63 -9.53 -2.41 5.47
CA ASN A 63 -10.74 -3.22 5.55
C ASN A 63 -10.94 -4.05 4.27
N ARG A 64 -10.86 -3.44 3.09
CA ARG A 64 -10.99 -4.17 1.82
C ARG A 64 -9.97 -5.29 1.67
N LEU A 65 -8.70 -5.06 2.04
CA LEU A 65 -7.65 -6.07 1.91
C LEU A 65 -7.83 -7.23 2.91
N ILE A 66 -8.24 -6.93 4.13
CA ILE A 66 -8.53 -7.91 5.18
C ILE A 66 -9.74 -8.75 4.79
N TRP A 67 -10.85 -8.13 4.42
CA TRP A 67 -12.04 -8.84 3.95
C TRP A 67 -11.72 -9.72 2.74
N ALA A 68 -10.99 -9.20 1.75
CA ALA A 68 -10.54 -10.02 0.62
C ALA A 68 -9.66 -11.20 1.04
N ARG A 69 -8.89 -11.09 2.12
CA ARG A 69 -8.13 -12.22 2.69
C ARG A 69 -9.06 -13.22 3.38
N LEU A 70 -9.98 -12.74 4.22
CA LEU A 70 -10.93 -13.59 4.93
C LEU A 70 -11.78 -14.39 3.95
N PHE A 71 -12.41 -13.75 2.96
CA PHE A 71 -13.21 -14.45 1.95
C PHE A 71 -12.39 -15.42 1.08
N SER A 72 -11.09 -15.16 0.87
CA SER A 72 -10.22 -16.11 0.17
C SER A 72 -9.96 -17.40 0.96
N LEU A 73 -10.12 -17.39 2.29
CA LEU A 73 -9.97 -18.58 3.14
C LEU A 73 -11.21 -19.48 3.09
N PHE A 74 -12.38 -18.91 2.79
CA PHE A 74 -13.66 -19.63 2.69
C PHE A 74 -13.98 -20.08 1.26
N ARG A 75 -13.08 -19.82 0.30
CA ARG A 75 -13.22 -20.31 -1.06
C ARG A 75 -12.71 -21.77 -1.08
N PRO A 76 -13.55 -22.75 -1.49
CA PRO A 76 -13.14 -24.15 -1.54
C PRO A 76 -11.97 -24.37 -2.50
#